data_AF-A0A954FMX1-F1
#
_entry.id   AF-A0A954FMX1-F1
#
_cell.length_a   1.000
_cell.length_b   1.000
_cell.length_c   1.000
_cell.angle_alpha   90.00
_cell.angle_beta   90.00
_cell.angle_gamma   90.00
#
_symmetry.space_group_name_H-M   'P 1'
#
loop_
_entity.id
_entity.type
_entity.pdbx_description
1 polymer ?
#
loop_
_entity_poly.entity_id
_entity_poly.type
_entity_poly.pdbx_seq_one_letter_code
_entity_poly.pdbx_strand_id
1 'polypeptide(L)'
;MHADEKRVLLTRHLANFRTWTYADLAAAIDKTAKAHDCLRHTQGVFDDGTEYHLEFNVFWDNQRGGNIRVCADITTEPQRAMLGFIPIFTPDATDSFIMAPDGTFIGE
;
A
#
# COMPACT_ATOMS: atom_id res chain seq x y z
N MET A 1 5.33 -12.99 15.80
CA MET A 1 5.80 -11.87 14.96
C MET A 1 4.83 -10.71 15.11
N HIS A 2 5.29 -9.59 15.67
CA HIS A 2 4.43 -8.59 16.30
C HIS A 2 3.81 -7.66 15.25
N ALA A 3 2.49 -7.43 15.30
CA ALA A 3 1.78 -6.53 14.38
C ALA A 3 2.45 -5.15 14.22
N ASP A 4 3.21 -4.74 15.23
CA ASP A 4 4.00 -3.51 15.25
C ASP A 4 5.13 -3.49 14.23
N GLU A 5 5.81 -4.62 13.99
CA GLU A 5 6.90 -4.72 13.01
C GLU A 5 6.37 -4.57 11.57
N LYS A 6 5.23 -5.21 11.29
CA LYS A 6 4.51 -5.09 10.01
C LYS A 6 4.12 -3.64 9.72
N ARG A 7 3.58 -2.94 10.71
CA ARG A 7 3.25 -1.51 10.59
C ARG A 7 4.47 -0.63 10.40
N VAL A 8 5.55 -0.87 11.14
CA VAL A 8 6.83 -0.12 10.98
C VAL A 8 7.37 -0.26 9.56
N LEU A 9 7.31 -1.47 8.98
CA LEU A 9 7.69 -1.68 7.58
C LEU A 9 6.81 -0.87 6.62
N LEU A 10 5.47 -0.95 6.77
CA LEU A 10 4.54 -0.21 5.94
C LEU A 10 4.80 1.30 6.02
N THR A 11 4.90 1.86 7.22
CA THR A 11 5.19 3.28 7.45
C THR A 11 6.51 3.70 6.81
N ARG A 12 7.58 2.89 6.95
CA ARG A 12 8.88 3.17 6.33
C ARG A 12 8.79 3.20 4.81
N HIS A 13 8.05 2.27 4.21
CA HIS A 13 7.90 2.25 2.76
C HIS A 13 7.01 3.38 2.25
N LEU A 14 5.91 3.69 2.94
CA LEU A 14 5.03 4.82 2.64
C LEU A 14 5.76 6.16 2.76
N ALA A 15 6.70 6.31 3.70
CA ALA A 15 7.52 7.52 3.83
C ALA A 15 8.26 7.86 2.53
N ASN A 16 8.64 6.87 1.71
CA ASN A 16 9.25 7.15 0.40
C ASN A 16 8.25 7.84 -0.55
N PHE A 17 7.01 7.36 -0.58
CA PHE A 17 5.96 7.95 -1.42
C PHE A 17 5.47 9.29 -0.87
N ARG A 18 5.60 9.55 0.43
CA ARG A 18 5.36 10.87 1.02
C ARG A 18 6.38 11.93 0.56
N THR A 19 7.48 11.54 -0.07
CA THR A 19 8.42 12.50 -0.68
C THR A 19 8.07 12.88 -2.12
N TRP A 20 7.10 12.18 -2.73
CA TRP A 20 6.64 12.49 -4.09
C TRP A 20 5.74 13.70 -4.07
N THR A 21 5.76 14.47 -5.16
CA THR A 21 4.80 15.57 -5.30
C THR A 21 3.43 15.04 -5.66
N TYR A 22 2.38 15.84 -5.44
CA TYR A 22 1.04 15.51 -5.90
C TYR A 22 1.00 15.23 -7.42
N ALA A 23 1.79 15.98 -8.21
CA ALA A 23 1.89 15.76 -9.66
C ALA A 23 2.52 14.41 -10.01
N ASP A 24 3.56 13.98 -9.27
CA ASP A 24 4.18 12.67 -9.47
C ASP A 24 3.19 11.55 -9.15
N LEU A 25 2.44 11.67 -8.05
CA LEU A 25 1.41 10.71 -7.69
C LEU A 25 0.26 10.68 -8.70
N ALA A 26 -0.19 11.84 -9.20
CA ALA A 26 -1.24 11.91 -10.22
C ALA A 26 -0.80 11.24 -11.53
N ALA A 27 0.43 11.51 -11.96
CA ALA A 27 1.01 10.87 -13.14
C ALA A 27 1.17 9.34 -12.93
N ALA A 28 1.45 8.91 -11.70
CA ALA A 28 1.51 7.50 -11.36
C ALA A 28 0.15 6.82 -11.51
N ILE A 29 -0.96 7.44 -11.07
CA ILE A 29 -2.32 6.91 -11.27
C ILE A 29 -2.59 6.65 -12.76
N ASP A 30 -2.29 7.62 -13.63
CA ASP A 30 -2.52 7.46 -15.07
C ASP A 30 -1.66 6.32 -15.66
N LYS A 31 -0.45 6.13 -15.13
CA LYS A 31 0.46 5.04 -15.53
C LYS A 31 -0.01 3.67 -15.03
N THR A 32 -0.57 3.60 -13.82
CA THR A 32 -0.98 2.36 -13.16
C THR A 32 -2.43 1.97 -13.43
N ALA A 33 -3.22 2.83 -14.09
CA ALA A 33 -4.63 2.58 -14.43
C ALA A 33 -4.87 1.27 -15.20
N LYS A 34 -3.88 0.77 -15.96
CA LYS A 34 -3.97 -0.53 -16.67
C LYS A 34 -3.46 -1.72 -15.86
N ALA A 35 -2.85 -1.47 -14.71
CA ALA A 35 -2.21 -2.44 -13.83
C ALA A 35 -2.90 -2.48 -12.45
N HIS A 36 -4.23 -2.30 -12.42
CA HIS A 36 -5.03 -2.33 -11.20
C HIS A 36 -4.53 -1.36 -10.11
N ASP A 37 -4.09 -0.17 -10.52
CA ASP A 37 -3.58 0.88 -9.63
C ASP A 37 -2.32 0.48 -8.83
N CYS A 38 -1.69 -0.65 -9.17
CA CYS A 38 -0.47 -1.14 -8.54
C CYS A 38 0.70 -0.19 -8.83
N LEU A 39 1.15 0.51 -7.79
CA LEU A 39 2.30 1.39 -7.82
C LEU A 39 3.60 0.61 -7.69
N ARG A 40 3.63 -0.39 -6.81
CA ARG A 40 4.82 -1.19 -6.53
C ARG A 40 4.47 -2.49 -5.83
N HIS A 41 5.15 -3.57 -6.18
CA HIS A 41 5.27 -4.77 -5.35
C HIS A 41 6.70 -4.92 -4.83
N THR A 42 6.84 -5.40 -3.61
CA THR A 42 8.13 -5.83 -3.08
C THR A 42 7.93 -7.04 -2.16
N GLN A 43 8.98 -7.83 -2.00
CA GLN A 43 8.98 -9.03 -1.17
C GLN A 43 10.18 -8.98 -0.25
N GLY A 44 10.08 -9.67 0.87
CA GLY A 44 11.17 -9.80 1.82
C GLY A 44 10.98 -10.99 2.75
N VAL A 45 11.90 -11.11 3.69
CA VAL A 45 11.91 -12.17 4.70
C VAL A 45 12.17 -11.51 6.04
N PHE A 46 11.35 -11.83 7.04
CA PHE A 46 11.55 -11.41 8.43
C PHE A 46 12.72 -12.17 9.06
N ASP A 47 13.23 -11.70 10.19
CA ASP A 47 14.36 -12.33 10.90
C ASP A 47 14.06 -13.76 11.36
N ASP A 48 12.79 -14.13 11.52
CA ASP A 48 12.35 -15.48 11.86
C ASP A 48 12.20 -16.42 10.63
N GLY A 49 12.55 -15.93 9.44
CA GLY A 49 12.47 -16.67 8.18
C GLY A 49 11.09 -16.60 7.50
N THR A 50 10.12 -15.87 8.06
CA THR A 50 8.80 -15.71 7.45
C THR A 50 8.89 -14.82 6.21
N GLU A 51 8.47 -15.33 5.05
CA GLU A 51 8.37 -14.55 3.82
C GLU A 51 7.17 -13.61 3.85
N TYR A 52 7.31 -12.43 3.24
CA TYR A 52 6.24 -11.46 3.13
C TYR A 52 6.24 -10.74 1.79
N HIS A 53 5.04 -10.37 1.35
CA HIS A 53 4.79 -9.49 0.22
C HIS A 53 4.24 -8.16 0.71
N LEU A 54 4.65 -7.10 0.03
CA LEU A 54 4.17 -5.74 0.20
C LEU A 54 3.60 -5.27 -1.14
N GLU A 55 2.35 -4.83 -1.12
CA GLU A 55 1.70 -4.19 -2.25
C GLU A 55 1.43 -2.73 -1.93
N PHE A 56 1.61 -1.87 -2.92
CA PHE A 56 1.32 -0.44 -2.84
C PHE A 56 0.43 -0.06 -4.01
N ASN A 57 -0.68 0.62 -3.74
CA ASN A 57 -1.60 1.13 -4.76
C ASN A 57 -1.73 2.64 -4.65
N VAL A 58 -1.99 3.30 -5.79
CA VAL A 58 -2.24 4.75 -5.84
C VAL A 58 -3.46 5.05 -6.69
N PHE A 59 -4.40 5.81 -6.15
CA PHE A 59 -5.65 6.13 -6.83
C PHE A 59 -6.24 7.45 -6.33
N TRP A 60 -7.20 7.97 -7.10
CA TRP A 60 -7.98 9.14 -6.72
C TRP A 60 -8.88 8.81 -5.53
N ASP A 61 -8.75 9.57 -4.44
CA ASP A 61 -9.63 9.46 -3.28
C ASP A 61 -10.97 10.15 -3.60
N ASN A 62 -12.02 9.33 -3.74
CA ASN A 62 -13.41 9.70 -4.08
C ASN A 62 -13.65 10.24 -5.51
N GLN A 63 -12.86 11.21 -5.99
CA GLN A 63 -13.09 11.85 -7.29
C GLN A 63 -11.79 12.10 -8.08
N ARG A 64 -11.87 11.97 -9.41
CA ARG A 64 -10.75 12.25 -10.31
C ARG A 64 -10.29 13.71 -10.18
N GLY A 65 -8.99 13.93 -10.03
CA GLY A 65 -8.41 15.25 -9.84
C GLY A 65 -8.59 15.82 -8.43
N GLY A 66 -9.17 15.06 -7.50
CA GLY A 66 -9.27 15.39 -6.09
C GLY A 66 -8.06 14.93 -5.30
N ASN A 67 -8.25 14.56 -4.04
CA ASN A 67 -7.15 14.03 -3.23
C ASN A 67 -6.63 12.70 -3.82
N ILE A 68 -5.38 12.35 -3.51
CA ILE A 68 -4.78 11.09 -3.91
C ILE A 68 -4.55 10.25 -2.66
N ARG A 69 -4.95 8.98 -2.72
CA ARG A 69 -4.65 7.99 -1.69
C ARG A 69 -3.55 7.06 -2.17
N VAL A 70 -2.57 6.83 -1.30
CA VAL A 70 -1.60 5.73 -1.43
C VAL A 70 -1.87 4.73 -0.33
N CYS A 71 -2.18 3.49 -0.72
CA CYS A 71 -2.39 2.38 0.20
C CYS A 71 -1.17 1.46 0.18
N ALA A 72 -0.89 0.84 1.32
CA ALA A 72 0.07 -0.22 1.45
C ALA A 72 -0.53 -1.36 2.26
N ASP A 73 -0.26 -2.59 1.84
CA ASP A 73 -0.60 -3.78 2.61
C ASP A 73 0.58 -4.74 2.67
N ILE A 74 0.62 -5.52 3.74
CA ILE A 74 1.62 -6.57 3.95
C ILE A 74 0.93 -7.90 4.22
N THR A 75 1.40 -8.94 3.54
CA THR A 75 0.88 -10.29 3.68
C THR A 75 2.03 -11.28 3.83
N THR A 76 1.96 -12.13 4.86
CA THR A 76 2.93 -13.21 5.10
C THR A 76 2.51 -14.51 4.42
N GLU A 77 3.49 -15.30 4.00
CA GLU A 77 3.26 -16.63 3.45
C GLU A 77 3.47 -17.74 4.50
N PRO A 78 2.69 -18.84 4.44
CA PRO A 78 1.58 -19.07 3.53
C PRO A 78 0.32 -18.28 3.94
N GLN A 79 -0.37 -17.73 2.94
CA GLN A 79 -1.64 -17.05 3.16
C GLN A 79 -2.68 -18.03 3.69
N ARG A 80 -3.38 -17.68 4.77
CA ARG A 80 -4.46 -18.50 5.32
C ARG A 80 -5.71 -18.31 4.47
N ALA A 81 -6.17 -19.36 3.79
CA ALA A 81 -7.45 -19.34 3.10
C ALA A 81 -8.59 -19.16 4.12
N MET A 82 -9.45 -18.16 3.92
CA MET A 82 -10.68 -18.04 4.71
C MET A 82 -11.64 -19.16 4.27
N LEU A 83 -12.07 -20.01 5.22
CA LEU A 83 -12.97 -21.14 5.00
C LEU A 83 -12.48 -22.25 4.05
N GLY A 84 -11.19 -22.30 3.69
CA GLY A 84 -10.56 -23.45 3.00
C GLY A 84 -10.88 -23.62 1.51
N PHE A 85 -11.78 -22.83 0.92
CA PHE A 85 -12.10 -22.87 -0.51
C PHE A 85 -12.44 -21.50 -1.13
N ILE A 86 -12.57 -20.44 -0.33
CA ILE A 86 -12.80 -19.10 -0.86
C ILE A 86 -11.47 -18.34 -0.80
N PRO A 87 -10.93 -17.87 -1.95
CA PRO A 87 -9.72 -17.06 -1.99
C PRO A 87 -10.03 -15.63 -1.51
N ILE A 88 -10.48 -15.49 -0.26
CA ILE A 88 -10.55 -14.20 0.42
C ILE A 88 -9.25 -14.08 1.20
N PHE A 89 -8.33 -13.31 0.63
CA PHE A 89 -7.06 -12.99 1.24
C PHE A 89 -7.23 -11.66 1.98
N THR A 90 -7.04 -11.68 3.29
CA THR A 90 -6.98 -10.45 4.09
C THR A 90 -5.51 -10.17 4.39
N PRO A 91 -5.01 -8.96 4.08
CA PRO A 91 -3.66 -8.60 4.45
C PRO A 91 -3.49 -8.64 5.97
N ASP A 92 -2.28 -8.93 6.43
CA ASP A 92 -1.97 -9.00 7.85
C ASP A 92 -1.96 -7.62 8.51
N ALA A 93 -1.56 -6.59 7.75
CA ALA A 93 -1.66 -5.20 8.14
C ALA A 93 -1.81 -4.32 6.89
N THR A 94 -2.43 -3.16 7.08
CA THR A 94 -2.59 -2.13 6.06
C THR A 94 -2.23 -0.77 6.67
N ASP A 95 -1.76 0.14 5.83
CA ASP A 95 -1.50 1.54 6.16
C ASP A 95 -1.78 2.41 4.93
N SER A 96 -2.07 3.70 5.09
CA SER A 96 -2.36 4.57 3.96
C SER A 96 -2.04 6.03 4.23
N PHE A 97 -1.96 6.86 3.19
CA PHE A 97 -2.04 8.30 3.38
C PHE A 97 -2.83 8.95 2.27
N ILE A 98 -3.35 10.14 2.58
CA ILE A 98 -4.04 10.99 1.62
C ILE A 98 -3.27 12.28 1.44
N MET A 99 -3.00 12.65 0.19
CA MET A 99 -2.40 13.92 -0.21
C MET A 99 -3.43 14.78 -0.95
N ALA A 100 -3.60 16.02 -0.50
CA ALA A 100 -4.42 17.01 -1.18
C ALA A 100 -3.69 17.63 -2.39
N PRO A 101 -4.40 18.30 -3.33
CA PRO A 101 -3.79 18.94 -4.50
C PRO A 101 -2.71 19.98 -4.21
N ASP A 102 -2.72 20.58 -3.02
CA ASP A 102 -1.70 21.52 -2.55
C ASP A 102 -0.46 20.85 -1.95
N GLY A 103 -0.42 19.52 -1.93
CA GLY A 103 0.67 18.71 -1.37
C GLY A 103 0.55 18.44 0.13
N THR A 104 -0.49 18.92 0.81
CA THR A 104 -0.69 18.65 2.24
C THR A 104 -1.17 17.22 2.50
N PHE A 105 -0.76 16.65 3.63
CA PHE A 105 -1.24 15.34 4.09
C PHE A 105 -2.44 15.52 5.02
N ILE A 106 -3.55 14.86 4.71
CA ILE A 106 -4.85 15.11 5.36
C ILE A 106 -5.47 13.87 6.04
N GLY A 107 -4.78 12.72 6.07
CA GLY A 107 -5.26 11.56 6.82
C GLY A 107 -4.39 10.31 6.72
N GLU A 108 -4.81 9.31 7.51
CA GLU A 108 -4.51 7.87 7.44
C GLU A 108 -5.85 7.11 7.30
#